data_AF-A0A4S4LIE2-F1
#
_entry.id   AF-A0A4S4LIE2-F1
#
_cell.length_a   1.000
_cell.length_b   1.000
_cell.length_c   1.000
_cell.angle_alpha   90.00
_cell.angle_beta   90.00
_cell.angle_gamma   90.00
#
_symmetry.space_group_name_H-M   'P 1'
#
loop_
_entity.id
_entity.type
_entity.pdbx_description
1 polymer ?
#
loop_
_entity_poly.entity_id
_entity_poly.type
_entity_poly.pdbx_seq_one_letter_code
_entity_poly.pdbx_strand_id
1 'polypeptide(L)'
;MPELPEVDRAAKLVKAHAQGKSITRVETNEDSIVFSGVTNIEFTEEIQGRKVEDVRRYGKVFFLELAGEGRMPVLHFGMTGNVIVKGEVPLYYKEGPKKGNSEWPPRFVKFILHLSTPEDNCASVSQIAFVDARRLGRIRLCKEPLKEPPISSLGFDPILSMPSLEDFSENVLRRKCPVKALLLDQSFSAGVGNWVAGLALFSLKITAVSVNADSNEFPNDWLFKHRWGKGKRKQLTTLLLTSGKPATIKWITVGGRTSAYVAELQQLSSSKEAEKETEQEEDEESDLTELSETEEVVVRKRSKHLNPQKIQQVSEELKKRKRQQIS
;
A
#
# COMPACT_ATOMS: atom_id res chain seq x y z
N MET A 1 -0.22 0.24 2.59
CA MET A 1 0.12 0.40 1.17
C MET A 1 1.22 1.42 1.13
N PRO A 2 2.43 1.05 0.69
CA PRO A 2 3.52 2.01 0.52
C PRO A 2 3.12 3.11 -0.47
N GLU A 3 3.26 4.36 -0.05
CA GLU A 3 3.14 5.54 -0.88
C GLU A 3 4.55 6.15 -1.05
N LEU A 4 4.64 7.38 -1.55
CA LEU A 4 5.94 8.02 -1.79
C LEU A 4 6.87 8.05 -0.56
N PRO A 5 6.42 8.42 0.65
CA PRO A 5 7.31 8.48 1.81
C PRO A 5 7.90 7.12 2.21
N GLU A 6 7.11 6.05 2.13
CA GLU A 6 7.60 4.71 2.45
C GLU A 6 8.56 4.17 1.40
N VAL A 7 8.31 4.48 0.13
CA VAL A 7 9.22 4.10 -0.96
C VAL A 7 10.52 4.90 -0.86
N ASP A 8 10.47 6.17 -0.49
CA ASP A 8 11.65 7.01 -0.26
C ASP A 8 12.51 6.51 0.89
N ARG A 9 11.89 6.18 2.03
CA ARG A 9 12.58 5.53 3.13
C ARG A 9 13.24 4.22 2.67
N ALA A 10 12.52 3.35 1.97
CA ALA A 10 13.07 2.07 1.54
C ALA A 10 14.22 2.26 0.54
N ALA A 11 14.11 3.21 -0.40
CA ALA A 11 15.18 3.53 -1.33
C ALA A 11 16.43 4.05 -0.60
N LYS A 12 16.27 4.93 0.41
CA LYS A 12 17.37 5.39 1.28
C LYS A 12 18.01 4.27 2.08
N LEU A 13 17.21 3.34 2.62
CA LEU A 13 17.71 2.17 3.33
C LEU A 13 18.53 1.28 2.40
N VAL A 14 18.01 0.96 1.21
CA VAL A 14 18.75 0.18 0.21
C VAL A 14 20.03 0.92 -0.19
N LYS A 15 19.97 2.23 -0.42
CA LYS A 15 21.13 3.07 -0.74
C LYS A 15 22.22 2.95 0.31
N ALA A 16 21.87 3.13 1.59
CA ALA A 16 22.81 3.07 2.70
C ALA A 16 23.54 1.72 2.80
N HIS A 17 22.87 0.60 2.46
CA HIS A 17 23.48 -0.73 2.55
C HIS A 17 24.05 -1.26 1.23
N ALA A 18 23.66 -0.73 0.07
CA ALA A 18 24.04 -1.24 -1.24
C ALA A 18 24.99 -0.33 -2.02
N GLN A 19 24.92 0.98 -1.85
CA GLN A 19 25.72 1.91 -2.65
C GLN A 19 27.21 1.63 -2.51
N GLY A 20 27.92 1.55 -3.64
CA GLY A 20 29.34 1.25 -3.69
C GLY A 20 29.71 -0.24 -3.57
N LYS A 21 28.75 -1.14 -3.29
CA LYS A 21 28.98 -2.58 -3.17
C LYS A 21 28.68 -3.32 -4.45
N SER A 22 29.32 -4.47 -4.64
CA SER A 22 29.05 -5.38 -5.75
C SER A 22 28.03 -6.44 -5.35
N ILE A 23 27.12 -6.76 -6.26
CA ILE A 23 26.13 -7.83 -6.11
C ILE A 23 26.84 -9.17 -6.35
N THR A 24 27.29 -9.83 -5.30
CA THR A 24 28.05 -11.10 -5.46
C THR A 24 27.16 -12.29 -5.74
N ARG A 25 25.93 -12.27 -5.22
CA ARG A 25 24.94 -13.32 -5.42
C ARG A 25 23.54 -12.77 -5.37
N VAL A 26 22.68 -13.30 -6.22
CA VAL A 26 21.23 -13.05 -6.18
C VAL A 26 20.53 -14.38 -5.95
N GLU A 27 19.71 -14.45 -4.91
CA GLU A 27 18.77 -15.57 -4.74
C GLU A 27 17.39 -15.09 -5.18
N THR A 28 16.69 -15.89 -5.99
CA THR A 28 15.36 -15.55 -6.46
C THR A 28 14.40 -16.73 -6.31
N ASN A 29 13.13 -16.41 -6.14
CA ASN A 29 12.04 -17.37 -6.20
C ASN A 29 11.24 -17.12 -7.47
N GLU A 30 10.83 -18.20 -8.15
CA GLU A 30 9.99 -18.08 -9.34
C GLU A 30 8.65 -17.41 -8.98
N ASP A 31 8.36 -16.27 -9.60
CA ASP A 31 7.08 -15.58 -9.47
C ASP A 31 6.80 -14.75 -10.73
N SER A 32 6.13 -15.36 -11.71
CA SER A 32 5.77 -14.73 -12.99
C SER A 32 4.80 -13.55 -12.90
N ILE A 33 4.22 -13.28 -11.71
CA ILE A 33 3.36 -12.12 -11.49
C ILE A 33 4.19 -10.91 -11.04
N VAL A 34 5.13 -11.14 -10.12
CA VAL A 34 5.96 -10.08 -9.55
C VAL A 34 7.10 -9.73 -10.49
N PHE A 35 7.80 -10.71 -11.05
CA PHE A 35 8.74 -10.50 -12.15
C PHE A 35 7.95 -10.25 -13.43
N SER A 36 7.86 -8.98 -13.84
CA SER A 36 6.94 -8.51 -14.86
C SER A 36 7.71 -8.09 -16.10
N GLY A 37 7.54 -8.85 -17.19
CA GLY A 37 8.30 -8.63 -18.43
C GLY A 37 9.76 -9.10 -18.35
N VAL A 38 10.09 -9.88 -17.33
CA VAL A 38 11.41 -10.47 -17.08
C VAL A 38 11.21 -11.78 -16.31
N THR A 39 12.07 -12.77 -16.50
CA THR A 39 12.09 -13.97 -15.63
C THR A 39 12.98 -13.75 -14.40
N ASN A 40 12.81 -14.53 -13.34
CA ASN A 40 13.70 -14.44 -12.17
C ASN A 40 15.14 -14.86 -12.50
N ILE A 41 15.31 -15.77 -13.47
CA ILE A 41 16.63 -16.20 -13.98
C ILE A 41 17.30 -15.05 -14.72
N GLU A 42 16.60 -14.47 -15.71
CA GLU A 42 17.10 -13.32 -16.48
C GLU A 42 17.42 -12.12 -15.56
N PHE A 43 16.57 -11.86 -14.55
CA PHE A 43 16.83 -10.85 -13.53
C PHE A 43 18.13 -11.09 -12.77
N THR A 44 18.41 -12.35 -12.42
CA THR A 44 19.63 -12.75 -11.71
C THR A 44 20.85 -12.57 -12.59
N GLU A 45 20.81 -13.07 -13.83
CA GLU A 45 21.92 -13.00 -14.79
C GLU A 45 22.28 -11.56 -15.15
N GLU A 46 21.30 -10.66 -15.27
CA GLU A 46 21.55 -9.26 -15.64
C GLU A 46 22.27 -8.46 -14.55
N ILE A 47 21.96 -8.70 -13.28
CA ILE A 47 22.43 -7.84 -12.18
C ILE A 47 23.58 -8.46 -11.38
N GLN A 48 23.74 -9.78 -11.41
CA GLN A 48 24.79 -10.45 -10.65
C GLN A 48 26.18 -10.05 -11.15
N GLY A 49 27.09 -9.79 -10.21
CA GLY A 49 28.45 -9.32 -10.45
C GLY A 49 28.57 -7.80 -10.62
N ARG A 50 27.46 -7.07 -10.84
CA ARG A 50 27.50 -5.62 -11.07
C ARG A 50 27.58 -4.84 -9.75
N LYS A 51 28.22 -3.67 -9.83
CA LYS A 51 28.35 -2.73 -8.71
C LYS A 51 27.13 -1.80 -8.66
N VAL A 52 26.57 -1.58 -7.48
CA VAL A 52 25.50 -0.59 -7.28
C VAL A 52 26.14 0.80 -7.16
N GLU A 53 25.88 1.68 -8.12
CA GLU A 53 26.39 3.06 -8.14
C GLU A 53 25.49 4.00 -7.34
N ASP A 54 24.17 3.85 -7.50
CA ASP A 54 23.18 4.64 -6.77
C ASP A 54 21.85 3.89 -6.63
N VAL A 55 20.99 4.41 -5.77
CA VAL A 55 19.60 3.99 -5.65
C VAL A 55 18.72 5.22 -5.69
N ARG A 56 17.83 5.27 -6.68
CA ARG A 56 16.96 6.42 -6.93
C ARG A 56 15.50 6.03 -6.81
N ARG A 57 14.65 7.05 -6.64
CA ARG A 57 13.20 6.91 -6.54
C ARG A 57 12.52 7.91 -7.45
N TYR A 58 11.41 7.50 -8.05
CA TYR A 58 10.44 8.39 -8.64
C TYR A 58 9.01 7.91 -8.34
N GLY A 59 8.17 8.76 -7.76
CA GLY A 59 6.86 8.42 -7.24
C GLY A 59 6.91 7.25 -6.25
N LYS A 60 6.19 6.16 -6.58
CA LYS A 60 6.15 4.90 -5.81
C LYS A 60 7.07 3.82 -6.37
N VAL A 61 7.99 4.20 -7.25
CA VAL A 61 8.96 3.32 -7.90
C VAL A 61 10.34 3.69 -7.39
N PHE A 62 11.19 2.71 -7.16
CA PHE A 62 12.62 2.92 -6.93
C PHE A 62 13.43 1.97 -7.80
N PHE A 63 14.66 2.35 -8.12
CA PHE A 63 15.51 1.59 -9.01
C PHE A 63 16.97 1.71 -8.57
N LEU A 64 17.77 0.70 -8.92
CA LEU A 64 19.20 0.70 -8.63
C LEU A 64 19.94 1.05 -9.93
N GLU A 65 20.84 2.02 -9.87
CA GLU A 65 21.78 2.32 -10.94
C GLU A 65 22.97 1.38 -10.76
N LEU A 66 23.24 0.55 -11.76
CA LEU A 66 24.29 -0.47 -11.74
C LEU A 66 25.40 -0.10 -12.71
N ALA A 67 26.65 -0.28 -12.30
CA ALA A 67 27.81 -0.02 -13.14
C ALA A 67 27.82 -0.90 -14.40
N GLY A 68 28.41 -0.38 -15.46
CA GLY A 68 28.54 -1.04 -16.75
C GLY A 68 27.28 -0.96 -17.62
N GLU A 69 27.39 -1.49 -18.83
CA GLU A 69 26.27 -1.58 -19.76
C GLU A 69 25.26 -2.63 -19.32
N GLY A 70 23.98 -2.37 -19.56
CA GLY A 70 22.90 -3.32 -19.25
C GLY A 70 21.65 -2.62 -18.74
N ARG A 71 20.67 -3.43 -18.34
CA ARG A 71 19.41 -2.96 -17.74
C ARG A 71 19.55 -2.78 -16.24
N MET A 72 18.71 -1.91 -15.70
CA MET A 72 18.63 -1.53 -14.30
C MET A 72 17.38 -2.14 -13.67
N PRO A 73 17.46 -2.67 -12.45
CA PRO A 73 16.30 -3.19 -11.74
C PRO A 73 15.37 -2.05 -11.30
N VAL A 74 14.12 -2.12 -11.72
CA VAL A 74 13.04 -1.16 -11.40
C VAL A 74 11.97 -1.86 -10.56
N LEU A 75 11.73 -1.32 -9.37
CA LEU A 75 10.99 -1.97 -8.29
C LEU A 75 9.79 -1.13 -7.85
N HIS A 76 8.63 -1.79 -7.71
CA HIS A 76 7.39 -1.19 -7.21
C HIS A 76 6.78 -2.09 -6.14
N PHE A 77 6.43 -1.54 -4.97
CA PHE A 77 5.95 -2.36 -3.84
C PHE A 77 4.50 -2.84 -3.97
N GLY A 78 3.68 -2.22 -4.80
CA GLY A 78 2.23 -2.50 -4.80
C GLY A 78 1.62 -2.17 -3.44
N MET A 79 0.90 -3.11 -2.83
CA MET A 79 0.22 -2.87 -1.55
C MET A 79 0.97 -3.34 -0.30
N THR A 80 1.79 -4.39 -0.43
CA THR A 80 2.43 -5.09 0.70
C THR A 80 3.92 -5.34 0.50
N GLY A 81 4.48 -4.85 -0.61
CA GLY A 81 5.91 -4.93 -0.84
C GLY A 81 6.68 -4.22 0.25
N ASN A 82 7.84 -4.78 0.61
CA ASN A 82 8.77 -4.17 1.55
C ASN A 82 10.20 -4.60 1.24
N VAL A 83 11.16 -3.84 1.78
CA VAL A 83 12.58 -4.22 1.83
C VAL A 83 12.96 -4.54 3.26
N ILE A 84 13.70 -5.63 3.45
CA ILE A 84 14.25 -6.03 4.75
C ILE A 84 15.76 -6.19 4.60
N VAL A 85 16.53 -5.52 5.44
CA VAL A 85 17.99 -5.70 5.53
C VAL A 85 18.28 -6.65 6.69
N LYS A 86 19.11 -7.66 6.47
CA LYS A 86 19.46 -8.62 7.53
C LYS A 86 20.22 -7.94 8.65
N GLY A 87 19.78 -8.13 9.88
CA GLY A 87 20.38 -7.54 11.08
C GLY A 87 19.81 -6.17 11.45
N GLU A 88 19.05 -5.54 10.56
CA GLU A 88 18.30 -4.31 10.83
C GLU A 88 16.88 -4.64 11.31
N VAL A 89 16.33 -3.79 12.17
CA VAL A 89 14.92 -3.93 12.58
C VAL A 89 14.03 -3.68 11.37
N PRO A 90 13.13 -4.62 11.00
CA PRO A 90 12.24 -4.43 9.88
C PRO A 90 11.32 -3.22 10.12
N LEU A 91 11.32 -2.27 9.19
CA LEU A 91 10.55 -1.05 9.32
C LEU A 91 9.12 -1.28 8.83
N TYR A 92 8.15 -1.23 9.76
CA TYR A 92 6.72 -1.37 9.48
C TYR A 92 5.98 -0.04 9.60
N TYR A 93 4.97 0.16 8.73
CA TYR A 93 4.12 1.36 8.66
C TYR A 93 3.31 1.65 9.94
N LYS A 94 2.98 0.59 10.67
CA LYS A 94 2.30 0.62 11.95
C LYS A 94 2.72 -0.64 12.68
N GLU A 95 3.32 -0.50 13.86
CA GLU A 95 3.67 -1.64 14.69
C GLU A 95 2.39 -2.41 15.03
N GLY A 96 2.23 -3.58 14.41
CA GLY A 96 1.25 -4.55 14.86
C GLY A 96 1.80 -5.26 16.11
N PRO A 97 0.94 -5.80 16.99
CA PRO A 97 1.36 -6.45 18.24
C PRO A 97 2.11 -7.78 18.05
N LYS A 98 2.68 -8.07 16.86
CA LYS A 98 3.34 -9.34 16.57
C LYS A 98 4.80 -9.13 16.20
N LYS A 99 5.62 -9.41 17.22
CA LYS A 99 7.02 -9.89 17.25
C LYS A 99 7.73 -9.91 15.90
N GLY A 100 8.81 -9.15 15.83
CA GLY A 100 9.85 -9.32 14.82
C GLY A 100 10.26 -10.79 14.77
N ASN A 101 9.81 -11.49 13.73
CA ASN A 101 10.38 -12.79 13.42
C ASN A 101 11.77 -12.47 12.87
N SER A 102 12.80 -12.74 13.68
CA SER A 102 14.22 -12.62 13.31
C SER A 102 14.66 -13.75 12.35
N GLU A 103 13.70 -14.36 11.67
CA GLU A 103 13.90 -15.52 10.82
C GLU A 103 14.34 -15.05 9.43
N TRP A 104 15.50 -15.52 9.01
CA TRP A 104 16.08 -15.25 7.72
C TRP A 104 16.23 -16.56 6.94
N PRO A 105 15.78 -16.65 5.68
CA PRO A 105 15.18 -15.58 4.88
C PRO A 105 13.74 -15.23 5.30
N PRO A 106 13.29 -13.97 5.13
CA PRO A 106 11.92 -13.59 5.46
C PRO A 106 10.88 -14.32 4.61
N ARG A 107 9.69 -14.52 5.19
CA ARG A 107 8.54 -15.06 4.44
C ARG A 107 8.18 -14.14 3.27
N PHE A 108 7.69 -14.76 2.18
CA PHE A 108 7.24 -14.07 0.96
C PHE A 108 8.35 -13.32 0.20
N VAL A 109 9.60 -13.72 0.42
CA VAL A 109 10.74 -13.23 -0.36
C VAL A 109 10.56 -13.50 -1.86
N LYS A 110 10.98 -12.52 -2.66
CA LYS A 110 11.01 -12.59 -4.12
C LYS A 110 12.45 -12.67 -4.62
N PHE A 111 13.32 -11.86 -4.03
CA PHE A 111 14.75 -11.99 -4.19
C PHE A 111 15.51 -11.54 -2.94
N ILE A 112 16.76 -12.00 -2.84
CA ILE A 112 17.76 -11.55 -1.88
C ILE A 112 19.01 -11.15 -2.65
N LEU A 113 19.48 -9.93 -2.41
CA LEU A 113 20.78 -9.47 -2.87
C LEU A 113 21.82 -9.72 -1.78
N HIS A 114 22.94 -10.31 -2.16
CA HIS A 114 24.14 -10.41 -1.35
C HIS A 114 25.15 -9.39 -1.87
N LEU A 115 25.57 -8.47 -1.01
CA LEU A 115 26.34 -7.29 -1.37
C LEU A 115 27.63 -7.25 -0.55
N SER A 116 28.76 -7.05 -1.20
CA SER A 116 30.06 -6.89 -0.52
C SER A 116 30.95 -5.89 -1.25
N THR A 117 31.87 -5.30 -0.52
CA THR A 117 33.02 -4.57 -1.04
C THR A 117 34.22 -5.51 -1.20
N PRO A 118 35.27 -5.14 -1.97
CA PRO A 118 36.52 -5.92 -2.03
C PRO A 118 37.25 -6.03 -0.69
N GLU A 119 37.00 -5.10 0.22
CA GLU A 119 37.59 -5.04 1.57
C GLU A 119 36.79 -5.86 2.59
N ASP A 120 35.58 -6.30 2.22
CA ASP A 120 34.73 -7.09 3.08
C ASP A 120 35.21 -8.55 3.14
N ASN A 121 35.53 -9.01 4.34
CA ASN A 121 35.70 -10.43 4.61
C ASN A 121 34.33 -11.13 4.46
N CYS A 122 34.31 -12.45 4.27
CA CYS A 122 33.08 -13.24 4.08
C CYS A 122 31.98 -13.00 5.16
N ALA A 123 32.37 -12.48 6.34
CA ALA A 123 31.46 -12.15 7.44
C ALA A 123 30.70 -10.81 7.31
N SER A 124 31.10 -9.86 6.45
CA SER A 124 30.47 -8.52 6.34
C SER A 124 29.55 -8.34 5.13
N VAL A 125 29.13 -9.45 4.50
CA VAL A 125 28.17 -9.43 3.38
C VAL A 125 26.82 -8.86 3.84
N SER A 126 26.43 -7.75 3.23
CA SER A 126 25.12 -7.13 3.46
C SER A 126 24.06 -7.87 2.66
N GLN A 127 22.97 -8.27 3.30
CA GLN A 127 21.88 -8.99 2.65
C GLN A 127 20.59 -8.17 2.66
N ILE A 128 20.01 -7.96 1.47
CA ILE A 128 18.80 -7.16 1.28
C ILE A 128 17.74 -8.02 0.59
N ALA A 129 16.60 -8.20 1.25
CA ALA A 129 15.48 -8.98 0.73
C ALA A 129 14.32 -8.08 0.28
N PHE A 130 13.78 -8.34 -0.91
CA PHE A 130 12.50 -7.80 -1.35
C PHE A 130 11.41 -8.82 -1.07
N VAL A 131 10.40 -8.43 -0.30
CA VAL A 131 9.28 -9.29 0.07
C VAL A 131 7.98 -8.74 -0.48
N ASP A 132 7.05 -9.61 -0.89
CA ASP A 132 5.70 -9.19 -1.22
C ASP A 132 4.69 -10.34 -1.04
N ALA A 133 3.93 -10.25 0.06
CA ALA A 133 2.95 -11.27 0.43
C ALA A 133 1.75 -11.36 -0.52
N ARG A 134 1.33 -10.25 -1.12
CA ARG A 134 0.13 -10.21 -1.98
C ARG A 134 0.42 -10.33 -3.46
N ARG A 135 1.69 -10.38 -3.87
CA ARG A 135 2.11 -10.50 -5.28
C ARG A 135 1.58 -9.35 -6.18
N LEU A 136 1.56 -8.14 -5.61
CA LEU A 136 1.12 -6.91 -6.26
C LEU A 136 2.28 -5.96 -6.58
N GLY A 137 3.46 -6.24 -6.05
CA GLY A 137 4.69 -5.60 -6.45
C GLY A 137 5.07 -5.97 -7.87
N ARG A 138 5.99 -5.19 -8.45
CA ARG A 138 6.52 -5.42 -9.79
C ARG A 138 8.03 -5.23 -9.75
N ILE A 139 8.73 -6.19 -10.33
CA ILE A 139 10.17 -6.20 -10.57
C ILE A 139 10.34 -6.21 -12.09
N ARG A 140 11.09 -5.25 -12.62
CA ARG A 140 11.38 -5.10 -14.04
C ARG A 140 12.85 -4.80 -14.26
N LEU A 141 13.29 -4.93 -15.51
CA LEU A 141 14.58 -4.47 -15.98
C LEU A 141 14.36 -3.44 -17.09
N CYS A 142 14.94 -2.25 -16.95
CA CYS A 142 14.84 -1.15 -17.93
C CYS A 142 16.24 -0.62 -18.26
N LYS A 143 16.54 -0.25 -19.50
CA LYS A 143 17.86 0.30 -19.84
C LYS A 143 18.04 1.71 -19.27
N GLU A 144 17.03 2.55 -19.48
CA GLU A 144 16.97 3.92 -19.00
C GLU A 144 15.71 4.11 -18.15
N PRO A 145 15.73 3.79 -16.84
CA PRO A 145 14.54 3.78 -15.99
C PRO A 145 13.68 5.04 -16.07
N LEU A 146 14.29 6.22 -16.18
CA LEU A 146 13.56 7.50 -16.23
C LEU A 146 12.87 7.78 -17.58
N LYS A 147 13.36 7.19 -18.67
CA LYS A 147 12.84 7.40 -20.03
C LYS A 147 11.88 6.30 -20.48
N GLU A 148 11.86 5.19 -19.75
CA GLU A 148 11.02 4.03 -20.05
C GLU A 148 9.86 3.86 -19.05
N PRO A 149 8.75 3.21 -19.47
CA PRO A 149 7.70 2.82 -18.55
C PRO A 149 8.24 1.85 -17.48
N PRO A 150 7.77 1.96 -16.22
CA PRO A 150 6.62 2.74 -15.80
C PRO A 150 6.90 4.22 -15.51
N ILE A 151 8.16 4.64 -15.33
CA ILE A 151 8.47 5.98 -14.80
C ILE A 151 8.17 7.08 -15.81
N SER A 152 8.46 6.87 -17.10
CA SER A 152 8.19 7.89 -18.13
C SER A 152 6.70 8.19 -18.34
N SER A 153 5.81 7.34 -17.85
CA SER A 153 4.36 7.54 -17.88
C SER A 153 3.81 8.20 -16.62
N LEU A 154 4.66 8.49 -15.63
CA LEU A 154 4.27 9.14 -14.39
C LEU A 154 4.25 10.65 -14.54
N GLY A 155 3.40 11.30 -13.75
CA GLY A 155 3.35 12.75 -13.63
C GLY A 155 4.51 13.30 -12.81
N PHE A 156 4.32 14.51 -12.26
CA PHE A 156 5.35 15.13 -11.44
C PHE A 156 5.53 14.38 -10.11
N ASP A 157 6.76 14.36 -9.62
CA ASP A 157 7.11 13.85 -8.31
C ASP A 157 7.06 15.00 -7.29
N PRO A 158 6.24 14.91 -6.22
CA PRO A 158 6.11 15.99 -5.23
C PRO A 158 7.40 16.38 -4.50
N ILE A 159 8.43 15.53 -4.50
CA ILE A 159 9.74 15.86 -3.92
C ILE A 159 10.69 16.37 -5.00
N LEU A 160 10.76 15.68 -6.15
CA LEU A 160 11.83 15.89 -7.12
C LEU A 160 11.50 16.89 -8.23
N SER A 161 10.23 17.03 -8.60
CA SER A 161 9.81 17.78 -9.78
C SER A 161 8.49 18.52 -9.58
N MET A 162 8.25 19.03 -8.36
CA MET A 162 7.04 19.78 -8.04
C MET A 162 6.91 21.03 -8.95
N PRO A 163 5.80 21.20 -9.68
CA PRO A 163 5.57 22.40 -10.47
C PRO A 163 5.38 23.64 -9.58
N SER A 164 5.48 24.83 -10.19
CA SER A 164 5.14 26.10 -9.53
C SER A 164 3.68 26.08 -9.05
N LEU A 165 3.33 26.97 -8.11
CA LEU A 165 1.95 27.05 -7.63
C LEU A 165 1.00 27.46 -8.75
N GLU A 166 1.46 28.34 -9.63
CA GLU A 166 0.76 28.84 -10.81
C GLU A 166 0.47 27.68 -11.77
N ASP A 167 1.50 26.94 -12.18
CA ASP A 167 1.36 25.79 -13.08
C ASP A 167 0.52 24.68 -12.46
N PHE A 168 0.69 24.41 -11.17
CA PHE A 168 -0.09 23.41 -10.44
C PHE A 168 -1.57 23.80 -10.44
N SER A 169 -1.88 25.05 -10.11
CA SER A 169 -3.26 25.55 -10.07
C SER A 169 -3.90 25.47 -11.44
N GLU A 170 -3.20 25.89 -12.49
CA GLU A 170 -3.70 25.82 -13.85
C GLU A 170 -3.97 24.37 -14.29
N ASN A 171 -3.06 23.45 -13.97
CA ASN A 171 -3.20 22.04 -14.29
C ASN A 171 -4.35 21.36 -13.53
N VAL A 172 -4.64 21.77 -12.29
CA VAL A 172 -5.78 21.27 -11.50
C VAL A 172 -7.10 21.83 -12.04
N LEU A 173 -7.18 23.14 -12.28
CA LEU A 173 -8.41 23.82 -12.71
C LEU A 173 -8.89 23.37 -14.10
N ARG A 174 -7.99 22.88 -14.95
CA ARG A 174 -8.34 22.28 -16.25
C ARG A 174 -9.08 20.93 -16.15
N ARG A 175 -9.11 20.29 -14.98
CA ARG A 175 -9.68 18.94 -14.80
C ARG A 175 -11.07 19.01 -14.16
N LYS A 176 -12.01 18.24 -14.71
CA LYS A 176 -13.41 18.17 -14.24
C LYS A 176 -13.66 17.05 -13.21
N CYS A 177 -12.62 16.44 -12.66
CA CYS A 177 -12.75 15.33 -11.72
C CYS A 177 -12.50 15.80 -10.27
N PRO A 178 -13.00 15.06 -9.25
CA PRO A 178 -12.73 15.40 -7.87
C PRO A 178 -11.23 15.50 -7.59
N VAL A 179 -10.80 16.54 -6.86
CA VAL A 179 -9.37 16.83 -6.60
C VAL A 179 -8.64 15.61 -6.02
N LYS A 180 -9.28 14.86 -5.13
CA LYS A 180 -8.68 13.64 -4.60
C LYS A 180 -8.48 12.55 -5.67
N ALA A 181 -9.42 12.39 -6.60
CA ALA A 181 -9.25 11.45 -7.70
C ALA A 181 -8.07 11.86 -8.59
N LEU A 182 -7.94 13.16 -8.89
CA LEU A 182 -6.82 13.71 -9.64
C LEU A 182 -5.47 13.49 -8.94
N LEU A 183 -5.39 13.77 -7.64
CA LEU A 183 -4.16 13.56 -6.86
C LEU A 183 -3.75 12.09 -6.76
N LEU A 184 -4.69 11.14 -6.87
CA LEU A 184 -4.41 9.71 -6.87
C LEU A 184 -4.00 9.19 -8.25
N ASP A 185 -4.21 9.96 -9.31
CA ASP A 185 -3.76 9.63 -10.65
C ASP A 185 -2.24 9.75 -10.72
N GLN A 186 -1.55 8.63 -10.93
CA GLN A 186 -0.09 8.59 -10.97
C GLN A 186 0.48 9.27 -12.22
N SER A 187 -0.32 9.47 -13.27
CA SER A 187 0.07 10.26 -14.45
C SER A 187 -0.01 11.77 -14.18
N PHE A 188 -0.72 12.19 -13.12
CA PHE A 188 -0.75 13.57 -12.66
C PHE A 188 0.27 13.81 -11.54
N SER A 189 0.15 13.07 -10.43
CA SER A 189 1.05 13.18 -9.27
C SER A 189 1.61 11.82 -8.89
N ALA A 190 2.86 11.59 -9.28
CA ALA A 190 3.57 10.36 -8.99
C ALA A 190 3.79 10.24 -7.48
N GLY A 191 3.44 9.11 -6.86
CA GLY A 191 3.77 8.90 -5.45
C GLY A 191 2.65 9.18 -4.46
N VAL A 192 1.68 10.03 -4.81
CA VAL A 192 0.56 10.34 -3.92
C VAL A 192 -0.42 9.15 -3.89
N GLY A 193 -0.75 8.66 -2.70
CA GLY A 193 -1.76 7.63 -2.50
C GLY A 193 -2.86 8.08 -1.54
N ASN A 194 -3.60 7.13 -0.97
CA ASN A 194 -4.84 7.40 -0.26
C ASN A 194 -4.66 8.13 1.07
N TRP A 195 -3.53 7.92 1.76
CA TRP A 195 -3.26 8.64 3.00
C TRP A 195 -2.62 9.99 2.73
N VAL A 196 -1.68 10.08 1.79
CA VAL A 196 -1.06 11.34 1.40
C VAL A 196 -2.08 12.30 0.78
N ALA A 197 -3.02 11.81 -0.03
CA ALA A 197 -4.08 12.65 -0.61
C ALA A 197 -5.13 13.12 0.41
N GLY A 198 -5.23 12.46 1.57
CA GLY A 198 -6.16 12.86 2.64
C GLY A 198 -5.58 13.91 3.58
N LEU A 199 -4.27 14.14 3.54
CA LEU A 199 -3.60 15.20 4.27
C LEU A 199 -3.66 16.46 3.41
N ALA A 200 -4.40 17.47 3.86
CA ALA A 200 -4.86 18.57 3.02
C ALA A 200 -3.79 19.58 2.56
N LEU A 201 -2.50 19.42 2.84
CA LEU A 201 -1.49 20.46 2.54
C LEU A 201 -0.14 19.87 2.10
N PHE A 202 0.47 20.53 1.11
CA PHE A 202 1.78 20.20 0.53
C PHE A 202 2.89 20.06 1.57
N SER A 203 2.93 20.94 2.58
CA SER A 203 3.93 20.93 3.66
C SER A 203 3.98 19.62 4.45
N LEU A 204 2.87 18.88 4.50
CA LEU A 204 2.75 17.62 5.23
C LEU A 204 3.52 16.48 4.54
N LYS A 205 3.73 16.56 3.22
CA LYS A 205 4.45 15.53 2.46
C LYS A 205 5.95 15.59 2.71
N ILE A 206 6.51 16.80 2.76
CA ILE A 206 7.92 17.04 3.07
C ILE A 206 8.24 16.58 4.49
N THR A 207 7.39 16.95 5.46
CA THR A 207 7.55 16.48 6.85
C THR A 207 7.48 14.96 6.96
N ALA A 208 6.54 14.30 6.27
CA ALA A 208 6.45 12.85 6.32
C ALA A 208 7.71 12.17 5.77
N VAL A 209 8.34 12.75 4.75
CA VAL A 209 9.59 12.25 4.17
C VAL A 209 10.79 12.54 5.06
N SER A 210 10.83 13.71 5.71
CA SER A 210 11.93 14.10 6.60
C SER A 210 12.01 13.21 7.85
N VAL A 211 10.87 12.76 8.36
CA VAL A 211 10.78 11.80 9.48
C VAL A 211 10.75 10.34 9.00
N ASN A 212 11.21 10.08 7.77
CA ASN A 212 11.28 8.74 7.17
C ASN A 212 9.95 7.97 7.21
N ALA A 213 8.81 8.64 7.15
CA ALA A 213 7.49 8.04 7.34
C ALA A 213 7.35 7.19 8.61
N ASP A 214 8.07 7.54 9.67
CA ASP A 214 7.77 7.07 11.02
C ASP A 214 6.47 7.72 11.48
N SER A 215 5.43 6.90 11.56
CA SER A 215 4.11 7.36 11.98
C SER A 215 4.06 7.87 13.42
N ASN A 216 5.02 7.53 14.29
CA ASN A 216 5.11 8.03 15.65
C ASN A 216 5.53 9.49 15.70
N GLU A 217 6.46 9.88 14.83
CA GLU A 217 6.98 11.24 14.70
C GLU A 217 6.03 12.20 13.97
N PHE A 218 4.97 11.68 13.33
CA PHE A 218 3.96 12.54 12.74
C PHE A 218 3.27 13.40 13.81
N PRO A 219 3.01 14.69 13.54
CA PRO A 219 2.30 15.57 14.46
C PRO A 219 0.95 15.00 14.91
N ASN A 220 0.61 15.22 16.18
CA ASN A 220 -0.60 14.67 16.78
C ASN A 220 -1.89 15.26 16.22
N ASP A 221 -1.83 16.46 15.65
CA ASP A 221 -2.93 17.15 15.00
C ASP A 221 -3.13 16.72 13.54
N TRP A 222 -2.34 15.76 13.03
CA TRP A 222 -2.57 15.25 11.68
C TRP A 222 -3.74 14.28 11.64
N LEU A 223 -4.63 14.47 10.66
CA LEU A 223 -5.72 13.54 10.36
C LEU A 223 -5.25 12.09 10.21
N PHE A 224 -3.97 11.87 9.81
CA PHE A 224 -3.34 10.56 9.80
C PHE A 224 -3.50 9.79 11.11
N LYS A 225 -3.28 10.41 12.28
CA LYS A 225 -3.35 9.72 13.57
C LYS A 225 -4.77 9.27 13.91
N HIS A 226 -5.78 9.98 13.42
CA HIS A 226 -7.18 9.82 13.81
C HIS A 226 -8.06 9.09 12.79
N ARG A 227 -7.64 9.01 11.52
CA ARG A 227 -8.45 8.40 10.45
C ARG A 227 -8.64 6.88 10.55
N TRP A 228 -7.90 6.21 11.43
CA TRP A 228 -7.91 4.76 11.58
C TRP A 228 -9.04 4.31 12.52
N GLY A 229 -9.98 3.50 12.03
CA GLY A 229 -11.03 2.92 12.88
C GLY A 229 -12.47 3.26 12.50
N LYS A 230 -12.76 3.46 11.21
CA LYS A 230 -14.14 3.50 10.67
C LYS A 230 -14.99 2.41 11.35
N GLY A 231 -16.01 2.81 12.11
CA GLY A 231 -16.94 1.92 12.81
C GLY A 231 -16.55 1.45 14.22
N LYS A 232 -15.46 1.95 14.83
CA LYS A 232 -15.09 1.61 16.22
C LYS A 232 -15.63 2.66 17.21
N ARG A 233 -16.36 2.21 18.24
CA ARG A 233 -17.00 3.04 19.31
C ARG A 233 -16.03 3.83 20.21
N LYS A 234 -14.72 3.56 20.18
CA LYS A 234 -13.69 4.29 20.93
C LYS A 234 -12.61 4.78 19.97
N GLN A 235 -12.65 6.05 19.59
CA GLN A 235 -11.46 6.71 19.06
C GLN A 235 -10.53 7.04 20.22
N LEU A 236 -9.24 6.70 20.09
CA LEU A 236 -8.24 6.84 21.16
C LEU A 236 -7.76 8.29 21.35
N THR A 237 -8.02 9.18 20.39
CA THR A 237 -7.54 10.56 20.41
C THR A 237 -8.53 11.47 19.67
N THR A 238 -8.93 12.57 20.31
CA THR A 238 -9.75 13.62 19.70
C THR A 238 -8.85 14.56 18.91
N LEU A 239 -9.07 14.67 17.60
CA LEU A 239 -8.41 15.68 16.78
C LEU A 239 -8.96 17.05 17.17
N LEU A 240 -8.10 18.05 17.39
CA LEU A 240 -8.52 19.41 17.69
C LEU A 240 -8.33 20.30 16.46
N LEU A 241 -9.29 21.18 16.21
CA LEU A 241 -9.18 22.27 15.25
C LEU A 241 -8.20 23.34 15.77
N THR A 242 -7.74 24.23 14.90
CA THR A 242 -6.94 25.40 15.29
C THR A 242 -7.63 26.30 16.32
N SER A 243 -8.96 26.21 16.40
CA SER A 243 -9.80 26.87 17.41
C SER A 243 -9.84 26.16 18.77
N GLY A 244 -9.16 25.02 18.93
CA GLY A 244 -9.16 24.19 20.14
C GLY A 244 -10.41 23.31 20.32
N LYS A 245 -11.37 23.36 19.39
CA LYS A 245 -12.58 22.52 19.42
C LYS A 245 -12.32 21.11 18.87
N PRO A 246 -13.03 20.07 19.35
CA PRO A 246 -13.02 18.75 18.73
C PRO A 246 -13.41 18.82 17.25
N ALA A 247 -12.64 18.18 16.38
CA ALA A 247 -12.93 18.03 14.96
C ALA A 247 -13.79 16.79 14.70
N THR A 248 -14.79 16.91 13.82
CA THR A 248 -15.65 15.79 13.42
C THR A 248 -15.06 15.10 12.19
N ILE A 249 -14.60 13.86 12.36
CA ILE A 249 -14.07 13.05 11.26
C ILE A 249 -15.20 12.25 10.62
N LYS A 250 -15.43 12.48 9.32
CA LYS A 250 -16.38 11.72 8.50
C LYS A 250 -15.65 10.89 7.45
N TRP A 251 -16.33 9.85 6.94
CA TRP A 251 -15.81 9.03 5.84
C TRP A 251 -16.78 9.07 4.66
N ILE A 252 -16.25 9.33 3.48
CA ILE A 252 -16.98 9.26 2.21
C ILE A 252 -16.31 8.24 1.30
N THR A 253 -17.10 7.47 0.55
CA THR A 253 -16.58 6.55 -0.47
C THR A 253 -16.95 7.09 -1.85
N VAL A 254 -15.94 7.37 -2.67
CA VAL A 254 -16.14 7.82 -4.06
C VAL A 254 -15.35 6.87 -4.96
N GLY A 255 -16.01 6.28 -5.96
CA GLY A 255 -15.38 5.34 -6.90
C GLY A 255 -14.66 4.16 -6.22
N GLY A 256 -15.28 3.58 -5.18
CA GLY A 256 -14.71 2.45 -4.43
C GLY A 256 -13.54 2.82 -3.49
N ARG A 257 -13.20 4.11 -3.35
CA ARG A 257 -12.12 4.57 -2.45
C ARG A 257 -12.69 5.36 -1.28
N THR A 258 -12.42 4.89 -0.07
CA THR A 258 -12.84 5.58 1.16
C THR A 258 -11.83 6.65 1.57
N SER A 259 -12.36 7.84 1.82
CA SER A 259 -11.66 9.06 2.25
C SER A 259 -12.14 9.43 3.65
N ALA A 260 -11.20 9.74 4.55
CA ALA A 260 -11.52 10.43 5.79
C ALA A 260 -11.34 11.94 5.55
N TYR A 261 -12.20 12.76 6.13
CA TYR A 261 -12.13 14.23 6.05
C TYR A 261 -12.65 14.85 7.35
N VAL A 262 -12.25 16.10 7.61
CA VAL A 262 -12.74 16.90 8.75
C VAL A 262 -13.91 17.75 8.28
N ALA A 263 -15.10 17.50 8.82
CA ALA A 263 -16.35 18.09 8.32
C ALA A 263 -16.39 19.62 8.43
N GLU A 264 -15.77 20.17 9.48
CA GLU A 264 -15.75 21.62 9.74
C GLU A 264 -14.80 22.37 8.80
N LEU A 265 -13.74 21.71 8.31
CA LEU A 265 -12.71 22.34 7.47
C LEU A 265 -12.91 22.07 5.98
N GLN A 266 -13.55 20.97 5.63
CA GLN A 266 -13.66 20.47 4.26
C GLN A 266 -15.13 20.46 3.83
N GLN A 267 -15.69 21.65 3.69
CA GLN A 267 -17.04 21.87 3.19
C GLN A 267 -17.03 21.87 1.66
N LEU A 268 -18.03 21.23 1.05
CA LEU A 268 -18.28 21.40 -0.38
C LEU A 268 -18.80 22.83 -0.58
N SER A 269 -18.17 23.58 -1.48
CA SER A 269 -18.71 24.88 -1.88
C SER A 269 -20.06 24.64 -2.55
N SER A 270 -21.13 25.14 -1.96
CA SER A 270 -22.46 25.15 -2.56
C SER A 270 -22.46 26.07 -3.79
N SER A 271 -22.10 25.53 -4.95
CA SER A 271 -22.56 26.11 -6.20
C SER A 271 -24.07 25.91 -6.24
N LYS A 272 -24.83 27.01 -6.31
CA LYS A 272 -26.31 27.11 -6.31
C LYS A 272 -27.03 26.25 -7.38
N GLU A 273 -26.31 25.47 -8.17
CA GLU A 273 -26.85 24.54 -9.16
C GLU A 273 -26.96 23.09 -8.65
N ALA A 274 -26.30 22.73 -7.54
CA ALA A 274 -26.35 21.38 -6.97
C ALA A 274 -27.56 21.13 -6.04
N GLU A 275 -28.21 22.18 -5.54
CA GLU A 275 -29.40 22.05 -4.68
C GLU A 275 -30.59 21.41 -5.42
N LYS A 276 -30.63 21.49 -6.77
CA LYS A 276 -31.71 20.86 -7.55
C LYS A 276 -31.58 19.35 -7.76
N GLU A 277 -30.37 18.80 -7.64
CA GLU A 277 -30.14 17.35 -7.80
C GLU A 277 -30.04 16.64 -6.44
N THR A 278 -29.73 17.37 -5.36
CA THR A 278 -29.61 16.75 -4.02
C THR A 278 -30.97 16.52 -3.35
N GLU A 279 -31.99 17.34 -3.64
CA GLU A 279 -33.35 17.13 -3.13
C GLU A 279 -34.07 15.93 -3.77
N GLN A 280 -33.61 15.41 -4.92
CA GLN A 280 -34.23 14.23 -5.56
C GLN A 280 -33.62 12.89 -5.14
N GLU A 281 -32.41 12.85 -4.56
CA GLU A 281 -31.81 11.61 -4.04
C GLU A 281 -32.06 11.40 -2.53
N GLU A 282 -32.38 12.44 -1.76
CA GLU A 282 -32.74 12.30 -0.33
C GLU A 282 -34.18 11.77 -0.11
N ASP A 283 -35.05 11.82 -1.14
CA ASP A 283 -36.46 11.40 -1.05
C ASP A 283 -36.73 9.92 -1.45
N GLU A 284 -35.72 9.13 -1.86
CA GLU A 284 -35.88 7.67 -2.10
C GLU A 284 -35.37 6.77 -0.97
N GLU A 285 -34.94 7.31 0.17
CA GLU A 285 -34.63 6.51 1.37
C GLU A 285 -35.46 6.92 2.59
N SER A 286 -36.77 7.07 2.40
CA SER A 286 -37.74 7.06 3.50
C SER A 286 -39.01 6.27 3.13
N ASP A 287 -38.93 4.94 3.19
CA ASP A 287 -40.13 4.12 3.37
C ASP A 287 -39.91 3.15 4.55
N LEU A 288 -40.11 3.69 5.74
CA LEU A 288 -40.35 2.90 6.94
C LEU A 288 -41.61 3.46 7.61
N THR A 289 -42.74 2.88 7.23
CA THR A 289 -44.01 3.04 7.90
C THR A 289 -43.93 2.42 9.30
N GLU A 290 -44.14 3.21 10.35
CA GLU A 290 -44.55 2.71 11.66
C GLU A 290 -46.04 2.35 11.61
N LEU A 291 -46.43 1.19 12.17
CA LEU A 291 -47.34 1.12 13.33
C LEU A 291 -47.79 -0.32 13.68
N SER A 292 -47.83 -0.54 14.99
CA SER A 292 -48.76 -1.35 15.79
C SER A 292 -48.79 -2.88 15.68
N GLU A 293 -48.67 -3.47 16.87
CA GLU A 293 -49.02 -4.84 17.26
C GLU A 293 -50.51 -5.13 17.02
N THR A 294 -50.82 -6.27 16.36
CA THR A 294 -51.75 -7.31 16.87
C THR A 294 -51.78 -8.51 15.91
N GLU A 295 -51.68 -9.71 16.51
CA GLU A 295 -52.21 -11.02 16.10
C GLU A 295 -51.70 -11.74 14.82
N GLU A 296 -50.84 -12.73 15.09
CA GLU A 296 -50.96 -14.17 14.76
C GLU A 296 -51.06 -14.69 13.29
N VAL A 297 -50.23 -15.72 13.02
CA VAL A 297 -50.37 -16.85 12.05
C VAL A 297 -49.44 -16.88 10.80
N VAL A 298 -48.51 -17.85 10.88
CA VAL A 298 -47.94 -18.78 9.86
C VAL A 298 -46.72 -18.35 9.02
N VAL A 299 -45.56 -18.89 9.44
CA VAL A 299 -44.34 -19.03 8.63
C VAL A 299 -44.24 -20.45 8.07
N ARG A 300 -44.30 -20.61 6.74
CA ARG A 300 -43.85 -21.83 6.03
C ARG A 300 -42.37 -21.69 5.66
N LYS A 301 -41.48 -22.39 6.39
CA LYS A 301 -40.08 -22.60 6.00
C LYS A 301 -39.95 -23.80 5.06
N ARG A 302 -39.33 -23.62 3.88
CA ARG A 302 -38.90 -24.73 3.00
C ARG A 302 -37.63 -25.37 3.57
N SER A 303 -37.74 -26.58 4.11
CA SER A 303 -36.62 -27.45 4.49
C SER A 303 -36.27 -28.42 3.36
N LYS A 304 -34.98 -28.52 2.98
CA LYS A 304 -34.47 -29.64 2.17
C LYS A 304 -34.38 -30.88 3.06
N HIS A 305 -35.22 -31.88 2.79
CA HIS A 305 -35.17 -33.19 3.45
C HIS A 305 -33.98 -34.02 2.94
N LEU A 306 -33.12 -34.46 3.85
CA LEU A 306 -32.11 -35.49 3.61
C LEU A 306 -32.57 -36.80 4.28
N ASN A 307 -32.48 -37.91 3.55
CA ASN A 307 -33.02 -39.21 3.94
C ASN A 307 -32.21 -39.85 5.11
N PRO A 308 -32.82 -40.12 6.29
CA PRO A 308 -32.13 -40.61 7.48
C PRO A 308 -31.41 -41.96 7.32
N GLN A 309 -31.89 -42.83 6.43
CA GLN A 309 -31.28 -44.15 6.20
C GLN A 309 -29.88 -44.06 5.58
N LYS A 310 -29.60 -42.99 4.80
CA LYS A 310 -28.29 -42.76 4.17
C LYS A 310 -27.24 -42.26 5.17
N ILE A 311 -27.66 -41.60 6.24
CA ILE A 311 -26.76 -41.10 7.30
C ILE A 311 -26.30 -42.26 8.20
N GLN A 312 -27.17 -43.24 8.44
CA GLN A 312 -26.85 -44.40 9.28
C GLN A 312 -25.80 -45.31 8.61
N GLN A 313 -25.95 -45.60 7.31
CA GLN A 313 -25.00 -46.42 6.54
C GLN A 313 -23.60 -45.81 6.47
N VAL A 314 -23.50 -44.50 6.22
CA VAL A 314 -22.20 -43.80 6.15
C VAL A 314 -21.49 -43.80 7.51
N SER A 315 -22.25 -43.73 8.62
CA SER A 315 -21.67 -43.77 9.97
C SER A 315 -21.13 -45.15 10.36
N GLU A 316 -21.76 -46.24 9.92
CA GLU A 316 -21.29 -47.60 10.19
C GLU A 316 -20.06 -47.95 9.35
N GLU A 317 -20.01 -47.49 8.10
CA GLU A 317 -18.86 -47.72 7.21
C GLU A 317 -17.60 -46.98 7.70
N LEU A 318 -17.76 -45.77 8.26
CA LEU A 318 -16.70 -45.01 8.93
C LEU A 318 -16.22 -45.68 10.24
N LYS A 319 -17.12 -46.29 11.00
CA LYS A 319 -16.74 -47.05 12.22
C LYS A 319 -16.01 -48.35 11.88
N LYS A 320 -16.36 -49.02 10.77
CA LYS A 320 -15.68 -50.23 10.29
C LYS A 320 -14.26 -49.93 9.79
N ARG A 321 -14.07 -48.83 9.05
CA ARG A 321 -12.74 -48.38 8.59
C ARG A 321 -11.81 -47.97 9.73
N LYS A 322 -12.33 -47.32 10.78
CA LYS A 322 -11.53 -46.97 11.96
C LYS A 322 -11.07 -48.19 12.78
N ARG A 323 -11.80 -49.31 12.76
CA ARG A 323 -11.40 -50.55 13.46
C ARG A 323 -10.32 -51.35 12.73
N GLN A 324 -10.17 -51.18 11.41
CA GLN A 324 -9.14 -51.86 10.61
C GLN A 324 -7.80 -51.10 10.56
N GLN A 325 -7.73 -49.85 11.04
CA GLN A 325 -6.49 -49.07 11.09
C GLN A 325 -5.79 -49.10 12.46
N ILE A 326 -6.34 -49.81 13.45
CA ILE A 326 -5.78 -49.92 14.81
C ILE A 326 -5.58 -51.41 15.19
N SER A 327 -5.37 -52.28 14.20
CA SER A 327 -4.96 -53.68 14.40
C SER A 327 -3.65 -53.96 13.71
#